data_AF-A0A1Y2T2P6-F1
#
_entry.id   AF-A0A1Y2T2P6-F1
#
_cell.length_a   1.000
_cell.length_b   1.000
_cell.length_c   1.000
_cell.angle_alpha   90.00
_cell.angle_beta   90.00
_cell.angle_gamma   90.00
#
_symmetry.space_group_name_H-M   'P 1'
#
loop_
_entity.id
_entity.type
_entity.pdbx_description
1 polymer ?
#
loop_
_entity_poly.entity_id
_entity_poly.type
_entity_poly.pdbx_seq_one_letter_code
_entity_poly.pdbx_strand_id
1 'polypeptide(L)'
;MPETKYGSRIYLGVLAEAETAGPTAVRVYQDFLSRLRRAAPGVKDLRLELEEPAPRKENPGVFECWATLKAVVPHDLTRDGTSNHRDAWRAILRDTFQATCLLNHEVVHHTSSRVEITREIFPFEEEPRVEAPVEEKPKEMIRVKVLLGGQVYDVEIPKDENLLDGVNAKGVDVKWDCKSGVCDTCKIRVLKGMENLSPVNDREREMLGDKVNQGYRLCCQVTAHGPCEFEH
;
A
#
# COMPACT_ATOMS: atom_id res chain seq x y z
N MET A 1 31.85 8.80 -18.46
CA MET A 1 30.95 9.97 -18.55
C MET A 1 30.17 10.02 -17.24
N PRO A 2 29.88 11.20 -16.68
CA PRO A 2 29.10 11.28 -15.45
C PRO A 2 27.64 10.88 -15.72
N GLU A 3 27.05 10.14 -14.78
CA GLU A 3 25.71 9.57 -14.87
C GLU A 3 24.99 9.74 -13.53
N THR A 4 23.67 9.91 -13.56
CA THR A 4 22.82 10.00 -12.36
C THR A 4 21.74 8.95 -12.43
N LYS A 5 21.46 8.31 -11.30
CA LYS A 5 20.40 7.31 -11.19
C LYS A 5 19.09 8.00 -10.85
N TYR A 6 18.01 7.61 -11.52
CA TYR A 6 16.68 8.16 -11.31
C TYR A 6 15.66 7.06 -11.06
N GLY A 7 14.75 7.32 -10.11
CA GLY A 7 13.56 6.55 -9.84
C GLY A 7 12.33 7.35 -10.26
N SER A 8 11.47 6.76 -11.10
CA SER A 8 10.22 7.38 -11.54
C SER A 8 9.01 6.54 -11.15
N ARG A 9 8.08 7.11 -10.38
CA ARG A 9 6.81 6.46 -10.04
C ARG A 9 5.80 6.69 -11.16
N ILE A 10 5.24 5.61 -11.67
CA ILE A 10 4.33 5.61 -12.81
C ILE A 10 3.02 4.96 -12.38
N TYR A 11 1.92 5.63 -12.70
CA TYR A 11 0.58 5.14 -12.51
C TYR A 11 -0.03 4.79 -13.88
N LEU A 12 -0.55 3.58 -14.00
CA LEU A 12 -1.27 3.10 -15.18
C LEU A 12 -2.66 2.63 -14.74
N GLY A 13 -3.70 3.31 -15.24
CA GLY A 13 -5.08 2.81 -15.11
C GLY A 13 -5.36 1.82 -16.23
N VAL A 14 -5.71 0.58 -15.91
CA VAL A 14 -6.00 -0.48 -16.89
C VAL A 14 -7.49 -0.77 -16.91
N LEU A 15 -8.09 -0.79 -18.10
CA LEU A 15 -9.47 -1.20 -18.34
C LEU A 15 -9.50 -2.71 -18.54
N ALA A 16 -9.76 -3.46 -17.47
CA ALA A 16 -9.70 -4.92 -17.47
C ALA A 16 -10.53 -5.52 -16.33
N GLU A 17 -10.69 -6.84 -16.38
CA GLU A 17 -11.19 -7.64 -15.26
C GLU A 17 -10.05 -8.02 -14.31
N ALA A 18 -10.38 -8.46 -13.09
CA ALA A 18 -9.38 -8.78 -12.06
C ALA A 18 -8.29 -9.75 -12.53
N GLU A 19 -8.68 -10.79 -13.27
CA GLU A 19 -7.77 -11.83 -13.76
C GLU A 19 -6.88 -11.34 -14.90
N THR A 20 -7.30 -10.31 -15.64
CA THR A 20 -6.63 -9.82 -16.85
C THR A 20 -5.89 -8.49 -16.63
N ALA A 21 -6.15 -7.79 -15.54
CA ALA A 21 -5.52 -6.51 -15.20
C ALA A 21 -3.99 -6.61 -15.08
N GLY A 22 -3.48 -7.62 -14.37
CA GLY A 22 -2.04 -7.85 -14.23
C GLY A 22 -1.34 -8.13 -15.56
N PRO A 23 -1.74 -9.17 -16.32
CA PRO A 23 -1.17 -9.46 -17.63
C PRO A 23 -1.25 -8.28 -18.61
N THR A 24 -2.35 -7.53 -18.58
CA THR A 24 -2.54 -6.35 -19.45
C THR A 24 -1.58 -5.23 -19.06
N ALA A 25 -1.43 -4.94 -17.76
CA ALA A 25 -0.48 -3.96 -17.26
C ALA A 25 0.95 -4.32 -17.65
N VAL A 26 1.36 -5.58 -17.46
CA VAL A 26 2.69 -6.08 -17.85
C VAL A 26 2.93 -5.82 -19.34
N ARG A 27 1.96 -6.17 -20.21
CA ARG A 27 2.07 -5.94 -21.66
C ARG A 27 2.27 -4.46 -22.00
N VAL A 28 1.47 -3.57 -21.41
CA VAL A 28 1.56 -2.12 -21.66
C VAL A 28 2.89 -1.56 -21.16
N TYR A 29 3.35 -1.98 -19.98
CA TYR A 29 4.64 -1.57 -19.43
C TYR A 29 5.83 -2.09 -20.25
N GLN A 30 5.74 -3.29 -20.84
CA GLN A 30 6.77 -3.80 -21.76
C GLN A 30 6.82 -3.03 -23.08
N ASP A 31 5.67 -2.64 -23.63
CA ASP A 31 5.61 -1.74 -24.80
C ASP A 31 6.23 -0.37 -24.47
N PHE A 32 5.89 0.18 -23.30
CA PHE A 32 6.50 1.42 -22.78
C PHE A 32 8.03 1.30 -22.68
N LEU A 33 8.57 0.26 -22.04
CA LEU A 33 10.01 0.04 -21.93
C LEU A 33 10.69 -0.08 -23.30
N SER A 34 10.06 -0.80 -24.23
CA SER A 34 10.58 -0.99 -25.59
C SER A 34 10.69 0.34 -26.35
N ARG A 35 9.70 1.23 -26.19
CA ARG A 35 9.72 2.57 -26.78
C ARG A 35 10.72 3.47 -26.10
N LEU A 36 10.81 3.40 -24.77
CA LEU A 36 11.70 4.24 -23.97
C LEU A 36 13.18 3.94 -24.29
N ARG A 37 13.54 2.68 -24.48
CA ARG A 37 14.89 2.29 -24.95
C ARG A 37 15.23 2.86 -26.33
N ARG A 38 14.24 3.01 -27.21
CA ARG A 38 14.44 3.63 -28.54
C ARG A 38 14.55 5.15 -28.44
N ALA A 39 13.77 5.77 -27.56
CA ALA A 39 13.76 7.22 -27.37
C ALA A 39 15.01 7.74 -26.62
N ALA A 40 15.64 6.91 -25.78
CA ALA A 40 16.83 7.25 -25.02
C ALA A 40 17.87 6.11 -25.02
N PRO A 41 18.58 5.87 -26.14
CA PRO A 41 19.51 4.73 -26.27
C PRO A 41 20.73 4.82 -25.34
N GLY A 42 21.07 6.02 -24.84
CA GLY A 42 22.17 6.23 -23.88
C GLY A 42 21.81 5.91 -22.43
N VAL A 43 20.54 5.71 -22.11
CA VAL A 43 20.08 5.41 -20.74
C VAL A 43 20.27 3.93 -20.43
N LYS A 44 20.89 3.63 -19.29
CA LYS A 44 21.25 2.27 -18.86
C LYS A 44 20.37 1.79 -17.69
N ASP A 45 20.48 0.50 -17.36
CA ASP A 45 19.77 -0.18 -16.26
C ASP A 45 18.28 0.13 -16.16
N LEU A 46 17.64 0.21 -17.33
CA LEU A 46 16.23 0.54 -17.48
C LEU A 46 15.37 -0.66 -17.04
N ARG A 47 14.84 -0.59 -15.81
CA ARG A 47 14.05 -1.65 -15.16
C ARG A 47 12.76 -1.10 -14.54
N LEU A 48 11.68 -1.87 -14.66
CA LEU A 48 10.41 -1.61 -13.98
C LEU A 48 10.18 -2.64 -12.89
N GLU A 49 9.76 -2.16 -11.73
CA GLU A 49 9.26 -2.96 -10.61
C GLU A 49 7.76 -2.68 -10.51
N LEU A 50 6.91 -3.68 -10.80
CA LEU A 50 5.45 -3.54 -10.80
C LEU A 50 4.88 -3.93 -9.44
N GLU A 51 3.91 -3.16 -8.97
CA GLU A 51 3.08 -3.50 -7.80
C GLU A 51 1.86 -4.33 -8.22
N GLU A 52 1.22 -5.01 -7.26
CA GLU A 52 0.02 -5.81 -7.53
C GLU A 52 -1.17 -4.90 -7.94
N PRO A 53 -1.89 -5.22 -9.03
CA PRO A 53 -3.03 -4.42 -9.47
C PRO A 53 -4.15 -4.38 -8.43
N ALA A 54 -4.67 -3.19 -8.13
CA ALA A 54 -5.80 -3.01 -7.22
C ALA A 54 -7.02 -2.43 -7.94
N PRO A 55 -8.26 -2.86 -7.63
CA PRO A 55 -9.46 -2.27 -8.21
C PRO A 55 -9.64 -0.82 -7.73
N ARG A 56 -9.94 0.09 -8.65
CA ARG A 56 -10.16 1.50 -8.32
C ARG A 56 -11.56 1.72 -7.75
N LYS A 57 -11.63 2.21 -6.50
CA LYS A 57 -12.91 2.45 -5.78
C LYS A 57 -13.85 3.42 -6.51
N GLU A 58 -13.29 4.43 -7.16
CA GLU A 58 -14.06 5.52 -7.80
C GLU A 58 -14.52 5.19 -9.23
N ASN A 59 -13.96 4.16 -9.87
CA ASN A 59 -14.24 3.85 -11.26
C ASN A 59 -14.27 2.32 -11.50
N PRO A 60 -15.44 1.67 -11.34
CA PRO A 60 -15.58 0.24 -11.54
C PRO A 60 -15.10 -0.19 -12.93
N GLY A 61 -14.26 -1.23 -13.00
CA GLY A 61 -13.64 -1.70 -14.25
C GLY A 61 -12.28 -1.06 -14.58
N VAL A 62 -11.79 -0.14 -13.75
CA VAL A 62 -10.41 0.37 -13.81
C VAL A 62 -9.58 -0.26 -12.70
N PHE A 63 -8.43 -0.83 -13.06
CA PHE A 63 -7.41 -1.31 -12.12
C PHE A 63 -6.24 -0.34 -12.06
N GLU A 64 -5.77 -0.10 -10.85
CA GLU A 64 -4.61 0.71 -10.52
C GLU A 64 -3.36 -0.16 -10.58
N CYS A 65 -2.50 0.11 -11.57
CA CYS A 65 -1.27 -0.64 -11.78
C CYS A 65 -0.08 0.29 -11.60
N TRP A 66 0.50 0.30 -10.40
CA TRP A 66 1.67 1.10 -10.09
C TRP A 66 2.97 0.42 -10.52
N ALA A 67 3.94 1.24 -10.94
CA ALA A 67 5.30 0.75 -11.20
C ALA A 67 6.36 1.79 -10.81
N THR A 68 7.51 1.30 -10.37
CA THR A 68 8.71 2.10 -10.16
C THR A 68 9.71 1.82 -11.27
N LEU A 69 10.02 2.84 -12.07
CA LEU A 69 11.05 2.79 -13.10
C LEU A 69 12.39 3.26 -12.54
N LYS A 70 13.42 2.42 -12.61
CA LYS A 70 14.80 2.79 -12.31
C LYS A 70 15.59 2.90 -13.61
N ALA A 71 16.44 3.92 -13.70
CA ALA A 71 17.26 4.17 -14.86
C ALA A 71 18.54 4.92 -14.48
N VAL A 72 19.64 4.65 -15.18
CA VAL A 72 20.90 5.38 -15.10
C VAL A 72 20.98 6.30 -16.31
N VAL A 73 20.91 7.61 -16.04
CA VAL A 73 20.81 8.66 -17.06
C VAL A 73 22.15 9.36 -17.20
N PRO A 74 22.73 9.38 -18.42
CA PRO A 74 23.98 10.07 -18.63
C PRO A 74 23.76 11.59 -18.68
N HIS A 75 24.73 12.36 -18.20
CA HIS A 75 24.60 13.83 -18.09
C HIS A 75 24.61 14.54 -19.44
N ASP A 76 25.03 13.86 -20.50
CA ASP A 76 24.96 14.34 -21.89
C ASP A 76 23.59 14.09 -22.56
N LEU A 77 22.65 13.46 -21.84
CA LEU A 77 21.28 13.32 -22.32
C LEU A 77 20.66 14.71 -22.49
N THR A 78 20.30 15.04 -23.72
CA THR A 78 19.70 16.33 -24.08
C THR A 78 18.40 16.13 -24.84
N ARG A 79 17.50 17.10 -24.69
CA ARG A 79 16.24 17.20 -25.45
C ARG A 79 15.94 18.68 -25.69
N ASP A 80 15.39 18.99 -26.86
CA ASP A 80 15.01 20.36 -27.20
C ASP A 80 14.13 20.98 -26.11
N GLY A 81 14.48 22.19 -25.68
CA GLY A 81 13.75 22.92 -24.63
C GLY A 81 14.06 22.50 -23.19
N THR A 82 15.09 21.68 -22.95
CA THR A 82 15.49 21.26 -21.58
C THR A 82 16.85 21.81 -21.18
N SER A 83 17.04 22.12 -19.90
CA SER A 83 18.25 22.80 -19.40
C SER A 83 19.28 21.87 -18.76
N ASN A 84 18.93 20.61 -18.50
CA ASN A 84 19.79 19.60 -17.88
C ASN A 84 19.28 18.19 -18.22
N HIS A 85 20.10 17.17 -17.94
CA HIS A 85 19.80 15.76 -18.22
C HIS A 85 18.58 15.23 -17.46
N ARG A 86 18.29 15.76 -16.27
CA ARG A 86 17.09 15.40 -15.50
C ARG A 86 15.82 15.83 -16.22
N ASP A 87 15.79 17.06 -16.72
CA ASP A 87 14.65 17.62 -17.43
C ASP A 87 14.49 16.97 -18.80
N ALA A 88 15.61 16.71 -19.50
CA ALA A 88 15.61 15.90 -20.72
C ALA A 88 15.01 14.52 -20.49
N TRP A 89 15.44 13.83 -19.43
CA TRP A 89 14.92 12.52 -19.06
C TRP A 89 13.43 12.54 -18.71
N ARG A 90 12.99 13.51 -17.89
CA ARG A 90 11.58 13.69 -17.52
C ARG A 90 10.69 13.92 -18.72
N ALA A 91 11.14 14.73 -19.68
CA ALA A 91 10.41 15.00 -20.91
C ALA A 91 10.29 13.75 -21.78
N ILE A 92 11.40 13.03 -22.01
CA ILE A 92 11.38 11.77 -22.77
C ILE A 92 10.45 10.74 -22.11
N LEU A 93 10.51 10.59 -20.79
CA LEU A 93 9.66 9.68 -20.04
C LEU A 93 8.18 9.98 -20.23
N ARG A 94 7.78 11.25 -20.02
CA ARG A 94 6.38 11.68 -20.12
C ARG A 94 5.85 11.49 -21.54
N ASP A 95 6.59 11.95 -22.53
CA ASP A 95 6.18 11.88 -23.94
C ASP A 95 6.03 10.42 -24.39
N THR A 96 7.00 9.58 -24.01
CA THR A 96 6.98 8.15 -24.34
C THR A 96 5.80 7.46 -23.66
N PHE A 97 5.57 7.72 -22.36
CA PHE A 97 4.49 7.09 -21.62
C PHE A 97 3.11 7.53 -22.12
N GLN A 98 2.95 8.81 -22.43
CA GLN A 98 1.71 9.34 -22.99
C GLN A 98 1.43 8.72 -24.37
N ALA A 99 2.45 8.61 -25.23
CA ALA A 99 2.31 7.92 -26.51
C ALA A 99 1.93 6.45 -26.34
N THR A 100 2.52 5.74 -25.38
CA THR A 100 2.13 4.35 -25.05
C THR A 100 0.67 4.28 -24.60
N CYS A 101 0.22 5.18 -23.73
CA CYS A 101 -1.17 5.21 -23.27
C CYS A 101 -2.15 5.44 -24.43
N LEU A 102 -1.83 6.35 -25.35
CA LEU A 102 -2.65 6.61 -26.54
C LEU A 102 -2.74 5.39 -27.47
N LEU A 103 -1.62 4.70 -27.68
CA LEU A 103 -1.59 3.51 -28.54
C LEU A 103 -2.29 2.30 -27.91
N ASN A 104 -2.48 2.30 -26.59
CA ASN A 104 -3.16 1.25 -25.85
C ASN A 104 -4.50 1.73 -25.25
N HIS A 105 -5.11 2.79 -25.81
CA HIS A 105 -6.29 3.44 -25.24
C HIS A 105 -7.51 2.52 -25.07
N GLU A 106 -7.60 1.41 -25.83
CA GLU A 106 -8.65 0.40 -25.69
C GLU A 106 -8.61 -0.34 -24.35
N VAL A 107 -7.41 -0.46 -23.76
CA VAL A 107 -7.17 -1.21 -22.52
C VAL A 107 -6.59 -0.34 -21.40
N VAL A 108 -6.39 0.95 -21.66
CA VAL A 108 -5.80 1.91 -20.72
C VAL A 108 -6.76 3.06 -20.50
N HIS A 109 -7.02 3.38 -19.24
CA HIS A 109 -7.70 4.60 -18.84
C HIS A 109 -6.74 5.79 -18.95
N HIS A 110 -6.51 6.25 -20.18
CA HIS A 110 -5.47 7.19 -20.57
C HIS A 110 -5.51 8.55 -19.85
N THR A 111 -6.68 9.02 -19.39
CA THR A 111 -6.82 10.30 -18.67
C THR A 111 -6.32 10.23 -17.23
N SER A 112 -6.25 9.04 -16.63
CA SER A 112 -5.72 8.87 -15.27
C SER A 112 -4.26 8.45 -15.26
N SER A 113 -3.80 7.73 -16.30
CA SER A 113 -2.42 7.24 -16.41
C SER A 113 -1.40 8.38 -16.50
N ARG A 114 -0.39 8.39 -15.63
CA ARG A 114 0.62 9.46 -15.57
C ARG A 114 1.96 9.01 -14.98
N VAL A 115 3.02 9.75 -15.35
CA VAL A 115 4.30 9.73 -14.63
C VAL A 115 4.24 10.79 -13.54
N GLU A 116 4.24 10.38 -12.27
CA GLU A 116 4.01 11.31 -11.15
C GLU A 116 5.29 12.02 -10.71
N ILE A 117 6.31 11.25 -10.31
CA ILE A 117 7.48 11.78 -9.63
C ILE A 117 8.72 11.12 -10.22
N THR A 118 9.68 11.93 -10.67
CA THR A 118 11.04 11.48 -11.01
C THR A 118 12.02 12.10 -10.02
N ARG A 119 12.67 11.27 -9.21
CA ARG A 119 13.66 11.66 -8.20
C ARG A 119 15.01 11.03 -8.49
N GLU A 120 16.08 11.72 -8.11
CA GLU A 120 17.42 11.15 -8.09
C GLU A 120 17.48 10.04 -7.04
N ILE A 121 18.18 8.96 -7.35
CA ILE A 121 18.51 7.87 -6.46
C ILE A 121 19.97 8.07 -6.09
N PHE A 122 20.23 8.40 -4.83
CA PHE A 122 21.60 8.54 -4.35
C PHE A 122 22.25 7.16 -4.16
N PRO A 123 23.58 7.01 -4.29
CA PRO A 123 24.25 5.70 -4.22
C PRO A 123 23.96 4.87 -2.95
N PHE A 124 23.62 5.50 -1.83
CA PHE A 124 23.22 4.81 -0.60
C PHE A 124 21.77 4.31 -0.60
N GLU A 125 20.92 4.78 -1.53
CA GLU A 125 19.57 4.27 -1.78
C GLU A 125 19.58 3.09 -2.78
N GLU A 126 20.77 2.75 -3.28
CA GLU A 126 21.00 1.76 -4.33
C GLU A 126 21.44 0.39 -3.82
N GLU A 127 21.97 0.36 -2.59
CA GLU A 127 21.78 -0.82 -1.76
C GLU A 127 20.30 -1.18 -1.87
N PRO A 128 19.93 -2.47 -1.96
CA PRO A 128 18.55 -2.78 -1.72
C PRO A 128 18.25 -2.14 -0.37
N ARG A 129 17.48 -1.06 -0.37
CA ARG A 129 16.37 -0.99 0.54
C ARG A 129 15.57 -2.23 0.14
N VAL A 130 16.01 -3.37 0.67
CA VAL A 130 15.12 -4.17 1.46
C VAL A 130 14.30 -3.10 2.17
N GLU A 131 13.07 -2.87 1.70
CA GLU A 131 11.98 -2.92 2.65
C GLU A 131 12.42 -4.05 3.54
N ALA A 132 12.98 -3.70 4.71
CA ALA A 132 13.46 -4.72 5.63
C ALA A 132 12.32 -5.73 5.59
N PRO A 133 12.52 -6.98 5.11
CA PRO A 133 11.43 -7.95 5.12
C PRO A 133 10.93 -7.81 6.53
N VAL A 134 9.73 -7.21 6.75
CA VAL A 134 9.39 -6.59 8.04
C VAL A 134 9.90 -7.58 9.02
N GLU A 135 11.01 -7.23 9.70
CA GLU A 135 11.80 -8.28 10.31
C GLU A 135 10.82 -8.69 11.38
N GLU A 136 10.13 -9.80 11.15
CA GLU A 136 9.28 -10.43 12.13
C GLU A 136 10.34 -11.00 13.07
N LYS A 137 11.01 -10.09 13.81
CA LYS A 137 11.26 -10.26 15.23
C LYS A 137 10.06 -11.06 15.66
N PRO A 138 10.23 -12.33 16.05
CA PRO A 138 9.13 -13.24 16.29
C PRO A 138 8.10 -12.45 17.08
N LYS A 139 6.98 -12.09 16.42
CA LYS A 139 6.09 -11.07 16.96
C LYS A 139 5.68 -11.64 18.30
N GLU A 140 6.03 -10.92 19.36
CA GLU A 140 5.82 -11.40 20.72
C GLU A 140 4.33 -11.75 20.80
N MET A 141 4.03 -13.04 20.95
CA MET A 141 2.64 -13.48 20.96
C MET A 141 2.06 -13.15 22.33
N ILE A 142 0.94 -12.45 22.33
CA ILE A 142 0.22 -12.09 23.54
C ILE A 142 -1.05 -12.92 23.64
N ARG A 143 -1.31 -13.42 24.85
CA ARG A 143 -2.47 -14.26 25.12
C ARG A 143 -3.70 -13.40 25.34
N VAL A 144 -4.74 -13.65 24.55
CA VAL A 144 -6.02 -12.94 24.60
C VAL A 144 -7.12 -13.95 24.93
N LYS A 145 -7.86 -13.68 26.00
CA LYS A 145 -9.04 -14.45 26.39
C LYS A 145 -10.31 -13.74 25.96
N VAL A 146 -11.12 -14.42 25.18
CA VAL A 146 -12.37 -13.88 24.65
C VAL A 146 -13.55 -14.68 25.17
N LEU A 147 -14.48 -14.02 25.84
CA LEU A 147 -15.74 -14.60 26.29
C LEU A 147 -16.83 -14.25 25.26
N LEU A 148 -17.30 -15.26 24.53
CA LEU A 148 -18.31 -15.12 23.48
C LEU A 148 -19.44 -16.12 23.72
N GLY A 149 -20.66 -15.62 23.93
CA GLY A 149 -21.85 -16.48 24.06
C GLY A 149 -21.76 -17.53 25.18
N GLY A 150 -20.99 -17.28 26.24
CA GLY A 150 -20.75 -18.22 27.34
C GLY A 150 -19.62 -19.21 27.11
N GLN A 151 -18.95 -19.18 25.95
CA GLN A 151 -17.74 -19.95 25.67
C GLN A 151 -16.50 -19.09 25.86
N VAL A 152 -15.42 -19.71 26.35
CA VAL A 152 -14.12 -19.05 26.56
C VAL A 152 -13.16 -19.51 25.48
N TYR A 153 -12.66 -18.56 24.70
CA TYR A 153 -11.63 -18.77 23.70
C TYR A 153 -10.30 -18.22 24.20
N ASP A 154 -9.23 -18.97 23.98
CA ASP A 154 -7.89 -18.60 24.37
C ASP A 154 -7.02 -18.59 23.12
N VAL A 155 -6.64 -17.39 22.68
CA VAL A 155 -5.93 -17.19 21.41
C VAL A 155 -4.68 -16.37 21.61
N GLU A 156 -3.66 -16.69 20.82
CA GLU A 156 -2.42 -15.94 20.78
C GLU A 156 -2.40 -15.05 19.55
N ILE A 157 -2.34 -13.74 19.76
CA ILE A 157 -2.25 -12.75 18.68
C ILE A 157 -0.88 -12.06 18.73
N PRO A 158 -0.38 -11.53 17.60
CA PRO A 158 0.83 -10.75 17.63
C PRO A 158 0.68 -9.51 18.51
N LYS A 159 1.71 -9.15 19.26
CA LYS A 159 1.80 -7.85 19.93
C LYS A 159 1.75 -6.72 18.92
N ASP A 160 1.14 -5.60 19.33
CA ASP A 160 0.90 -4.40 18.54
C ASP A 160 -0.06 -4.61 17.36
N GLU A 161 -0.84 -5.71 17.37
CA GLU A 161 -1.87 -6.02 16.38
C GLU A 161 -3.23 -5.42 16.77
N ASN A 162 -4.09 -5.18 15.78
CA ASN A 162 -5.48 -4.82 16.01
C ASN A 162 -6.22 -5.96 16.73
N LEU A 163 -6.91 -5.64 17.82
CA LEU A 163 -7.53 -6.65 18.68
C LEU A 163 -8.64 -7.42 17.95
N LEU A 164 -9.47 -6.75 17.14
CA LEU A 164 -10.54 -7.39 16.38
C LEU A 164 -9.99 -8.32 15.29
N ASP A 165 -9.05 -7.82 14.49
CA ASP A 165 -8.49 -8.60 13.38
C ASP A 165 -7.65 -9.77 13.91
N GLY A 166 -6.89 -9.56 14.98
CA GLY A 166 -6.09 -10.60 15.63
C GLY A 166 -6.92 -11.78 16.12
N VAL A 167 -8.03 -11.53 16.81
CA VAL A 167 -8.89 -12.62 17.33
C VAL A 167 -9.70 -13.30 16.22
N ASN A 168 -10.22 -12.55 15.26
CA ASN A 168 -10.97 -13.10 14.13
C ASN A 168 -10.09 -13.98 13.24
N ALA A 169 -8.81 -13.60 13.03
CA ALA A 169 -7.84 -14.42 12.29
C ALA A 169 -7.55 -15.77 12.96
N LYS A 170 -7.84 -15.90 14.27
CA LYS A 170 -7.73 -17.15 15.04
C LYS A 170 -9.04 -17.92 15.14
N GLY A 171 -10.06 -17.52 14.38
CA GLY A 171 -11.36 -18.19 14.31
C GLY A 171 -12.32 -17.81 15.43
N VAL A 172 -12.03 -16.76 16.20
CA VAL A 172 -12.90 -16.24 17.26
C VAL A 172 -13.73 -15.10 16.68
N ASP A 173 -14.95 -15.40 16.26
CA ASP A 173 -15.83 -14.48 15.51
C ASP A 173 -16.46 -13.41 16.41
N VAL A 174 -15.71 -12.35 16.70
CA VAL A 174 -16.23 -11.13 17.32
C VAL A 174 -16.97 -10.33 16.26
N LYS A 175 -18.26 -10.03 16.50
CA LYS A 175 -19.10 -9.37 15.48
C LYS A 175 -18.57 -7.97 15.14
N TRP A 176 -18.61 -7.61 13.87
CA TRP A 176 -18.17 -6.30 13.39
C TRP A 176 -18.93 -5.90 12.11
N ASP A 177 -18.82 -4.62 11.73
CA ASP A 177 -19.45 -4.08 10.51
C ASP A 177 -18.57 -3.00 9.83
N CYS A 178 -18.41 -1.81 10.42
CA CYS A 178 -17.77 -0.68 9.72
C CYS A 178 -16.22 -0.63 9.76
N LYS A 179 -15.60 -1.18 10.82
CA LYS A 179 -14.17 -1.04 11.18
C LYS A 179 -13.59 0.38 11.28
N SER A 180 -14.42 1.42 11.15
CA SER A 180 -13.98 2.83 11.15
C SER A 180 -14.33 3.60 12.43
N GLY A 181 -14.87 2.90 13.45
CA GLY A 181 -15.26 3.52 14.72
C GLY A 181 -16.55 4.34 14.65
N VAL A 182 -17.33 4.21 13.57
CA VAL A 182 -18.61 4.92 13.36
C VAL A 182 -19.86 4.08 13.69
N CYS A 183 -19.68 2.84 14.14
CA CYS A 183 -20.74 1.99 14.70
C CYS A 183 -20.25 1.27 15.97
N ASP A 184 -21.18 0.67 16.74
CA ASP A 184 -20.88 -0.03 17.99
C ASP A 184 -21.04 -1.56 17.90
N THR A 185 -21.14 -2.12 16.69
CA THR A 185 -21.28 -3.58 16.48
C THR A 185 -20.13 -4.37 17.10
N CYS A 186 -18.89 -3.85 17.03
CA CYS A 186 -17.69 -4.47 17.61
C CYS A 186 -17.42 -4.07 19.07
N LYS A 187 -18.41 -3.54 19.77
CA LYS A 187 -18.28 -3.15 21.17
C LYS A 187 -17.96 -4.38 22.02
N ILE A 188 -16.95 -4.24 22.86
CA ILE A 188 -16.52 -5.25 23.84
C ILE A 188 -16.43 -4.62 25.22
N ARG A 189 -16.48 -5.43 26.28
CA ARG A 189 -16.13 -5.00 27.63
C ARG A 189 -14.83 -5.67 28.05
N VAL A 190 -13.81 -4.87 28.32
CA VAL A 190 -12.52 -5.35 28.80
C VAL A 190 -12.65 -5.74 30.27
N LEU A 191 -12.37 -7.00 30.58
CA LEU A 191 -12.42 -7.57 31.93
C LEU A 191 -11.08 -7.45 32.64
N LYS A 192 -9.96 -7.63 31.92
CA LYS A 192 -8.58 -7.49 32.41
C LYS A 192 -7.62 -7.03 31.33
N GLY A 193 -6.51 -6.40 31.73
CA GLY A 193 -5.44 -5.98 30.83
C GLY A 193 -5.76 -4.71 30.05
N MET A 194 -6.54 -3.78 30.62
CA MET A 194 -6.88 -2.50 29.98
C MET A 194 -5.63 -1.63 29.76
N GLU A 195 -4.67 -1.73 30.68
CA GLU A 195 -3.35 -1.11 30.63
C GLU A 195 -2.47 -1.62 29.47
N ASN A 196 -2.78 -2.81 28.94
CA ASN A 196 -2.10 -3.42 27.82
C ASN A 196 -2.71 -3.05 26.48
N LEU A 197 -3.76 -2.22 26.45
CA LEU A 197 -4.45 -1.80 25.24
C LEU A 197 -4.04 -0.38 24.86
N SER A 198 -4.18 -0.05 23.59
CA SER A 198 -3.99 1.32 23.13
C SER A 198 -4.87 2.31 23.91
N PRO A 199 -4.41 3.55 24.10
CA PRO A 199 -5.22 4.60 24.69
C PRO A 199 -6.55 4.76 23.94
N VAL A 200 -7.60 5.13 24.66
CA VAL A 200 -8.90 5.42 24.06
C VAL A 200 -8.75 6.56 23.06
N ASN A 201 -9.19 6.34 21.82
CA ASN A 201 -9.14 7.35 20.77
C ASN A 201 -10.43 8.20 20.70
N ASP A 202 -10.44 9.23 19.84
CA ASP A 202 -11.60 10.12 19.70
C ASP A 202 -12.84 9.41 19.18
N ARG A 203 -12.70 8.42 18.28
CA ARG A 203 -13.83 7.64 17.74
C ARG A 203 -14.51 6.82 18.82
N GLU A 204 -13.72 6.19 19.68
CA GLU A 204 -14.24 5.45 20.83
C GLU A 204 -14.99 6.38 21.79
N ARG A 205 -14.45 7.57 22.07
CA ARG A 205 -15.13 8.58 22.90
C ARG A 205 -16.44 9.05 22.27
N GLU A 206 -16.43 9.37 20.99
CA GLU A 206 -17.61 9.82 20.23
C GLU A 206 -18.72 8.76 20.23
N MET A 207 -18.36 7.49 19.98
CA MET A 207 -19.33 6.41 19.82
C MET A 207 -19.83 5.82 21.14
N LEU A 208 -18.94 5.64 22.13
CA LEU A 208 -19.26 4.96 23.39
C LEU A 208 -19.57 5.92 24.53
N GLY A 209 -19.16 7.18 24.46
CA GLY A 209 -19.34 8.17 25.53
C GLY A 209 -18.86 7.65 26.88
N ASP A 210 -19.71 7.77 27.90
CA ASP A 210 -19.39 7.36 29.28
C ASP A 210 -19.14 5.85 29.44
N LYS A 211 -19.54 5.02 28.48
CA LYS A 211 -19.30 3.57 28.53
C LYS A 211 -17.81 3.24 28.46
N VAL A 212 -16.99 4.12 27.88
CA VAL A 212 -15.52 3.98 27.92
C VAL A 212 -15.02 3.86 29.35
N ASN A 213 -15.55 4.68 30.27
CA ASN A 213 -15.16 4.68 31.68
C ASN A 213 -15.65 3.43 32.43
N GLN A 214 -16.57 2.67 31.84
CA GLN A 214 -17.10 1.41 32.37
C GLN A 214 -16.35 0.19 31.80
N GLY A 215 -15.25 0.41 31.07
CA GLY A 215 -14.45 -0.65 30.47
C GLY A 215 -14.92 -1.10 29.09
N TYR A 216 -15.86 -0.39 28.47
CA TYR A 216 -16.25 -0.68 27.08
C TYR A 216 -15.26 -0.08 26.10
N ARG A 217 -14.92 -0.82 25.06
CA ARG A 217 -14.03 -0.41 23.96
C ARG A 217 -14.63 -0.80 22.62
N LEU A 218 -14.21 -0.14 21.54
CA LEU A 218 -14.52 -0.60 20.19
C LEU A 218 -13.39 -1.51 19.75
N CYS A 219 -13.65 -2.82 19.62
CA CYS A 219 -12.60 -3.80 19.33
C CYS A 219 -11.80 -3.45 18.06
N CYS A 220 -12.45 -2.89 17.03
CA CYS A 220 -11.79 -2.46 15.79
C CYS A 220 -10.84 -1.26 15.94
N GLN A 221 -10.93 -0.50 17.04
CA GLN A 221 -10.11 0.69 17.31
C GLN A 221 -8.99 0.41 18.32
N VAL A 222 -8.93 -0.82 18.84
CA VAL A 222 -7.99 -1.21 19.89
C VAL A 222 -6.79 -1.93 19.28
N THR A 223 -5.60 -1.51 19.69
CA THR A 223 -4.35 -2.24 19.46
C THR A 223 -3.93 -2.90 20.77
N ALA A 224 -3.51 -4.16 20.72
CA ALA A 224 -3.14 -4.92 21.91
C ALA A 224 -1.61 -5.02 22.05
N HIS A 225 -1.08 -4.50 23.16
CA HIS A 225 0.36 -4.47 23.48
C HIS A 225 0.77 -5.56 24.47
N GLY A 226 -0.19 -6.28 25.06
CA GLY A 226 0.01 -7.30 26.09
C GLY A 226 -1.24 -8.14 26.35
N PRO A 227 -1.17 -9.12 27.26
CA PRO A 227 -2.28 -10.03 27.54
C PRO A 227 -3.54 -9.30 28.03
N CYS A 228 -4.70 -9.67 27.51
CA CYS A 228 -5.98 -9.10 27.91
C CYS A 228 -7.12 -10.12 27.92
N GLU A 229 -8.19 -9.78 28.62
CA GLU A 229 -9.41 -10.57 28.71
C GLU A 229 -10.61 -9.66 28.45
N PHE A 230 -11.51 -10.03 27.54
CA PHE A 230 -12.70 -9.25 27.25
C PHE A 230 -13.91 -10.14 26.91
N GLU A 231 -15.09 -9.58 27.07
CA GLU A 231 -16.35 -10.18 26.64
C GLU A 231 -16.98 -9.37 25.50
N HIS A 232 -17.66 -10.08 24.61
CA HIS A 232 -18.42 -9.50 23.50
C HIS A 232 -19.88 -9.93 23.55
#